data_AF-A0A251TWY4-F1
#
_entry.id   AF-A0A251TWY4-F1
#
_cell.length_a   1.000
_cell.length_b   1.000
_cell.length_c   1.000
_cell.angle_alpha   90.00
_cell.angle_beta   90.00
_cell.angle_gamma   90.00
#
_symmetry.space_group_name_H-M   'P 1'
#
loop_
_entity.id
_entity.type
_entity.pdbx_description
1 polymer ?
#
loop_
_entity_poly.entity_id
_entity_poly.type
_entity_poly.pdbx_seq_one_letter_code
_entity_poly.pdbx_strand_id
1 'polypeptide(L)' 'MSVDEKFRIVRSVGEECIQEEELLNLLTKKPQPICYDGFEPSSKPVIDPNQNGYF' A
#
# COMPACT_ATOMS: atom_id res chain seq x y z
N MET A 1 1.63 -11.87 -12.70
CA MET A 1 0.85 -11.85 -11.45
C MET A 1 -0.62 -11.88 -11.77
N SER A 2 -1.34 -12.85 -11.22
CA SER A 2 -2.80 -12.85 -11.23
C SER A 2 -3.38 -11.72 -10.37
N VAL A 3 -4.67 -11.44 -10.51
CA VAL A 3 -5.36 -10.44 -9.66
C VAL A 3 -5.30 -10.87 -8.19
N ASP A 4 -5.48 -12.15 -7.88
CA ASP A 4 -5.41 -12.69 -6.52
C ASP A 4 -4.01 -12.51 -5.89
N GLU A 5 -2.95 -12.73 -6.67
CA GLU A 5 -1.59 -12.48 -6.20
C GLU A 5 -1.36 -10.98 -5.93
N LYS A 6 -1.88 -10.09 -6.80
CA LYS A 6 -1.79 -8.64 -6.58
C LYS A 6 -2.52 -8.23 -5.32
N PHE A 7 -3.73 -8.74 -5.15
CA PHE A 7 -4.55 -8.45 -3.99
C PHE A 7 -3.85 -8.89 -2.70
N ARG A 8 -3.30 -10.10 -2.65
CA ARG A 8 -2.57 -10.62 -1.48
C ARG A 8 -1.36 -9.75 -1.11
N ILE A 9 -0.59 -9.27 -2.10
CA ILE A 9 0.58 -8.41 -1.85
C ILE A 9 0.15 -7.03 -1.35
N VAL A 10 -0.84 -6.40 -1.99
CA VAL A 10 -1.28 -5.05 -1.58
C VAL A 10 -1.92 -5.09 -0.20
N ARG A 11 -2.73 -6.12 0.10
CA ARG A 11 -3.39 -6.29 1.39
C ARG A 11 -2.41 -6.48 2.55
N SER A 12 -1.21 -7.00 2.30
CA SER A 12 -0.19 -7.18 3.35
C SER A 12 0.58 -5.91 3.73
N VAL A 13 0.43 -4.81 2.97
CA VAL A 13 1.13 -3.54 3.27
C VAL A 13 0.46 -2.80 4.42
N GLY A 14 -0.87 -2.76 4.45
CA GLY A 14 -1.65 -2.11 5.50
C GLY A 14 -2.14 -3.12 6.54
N GLU A 15 -2.11 -2.74 7.80
CA GLU A 15 -2.77 -3.50 8.87
C GLU A 15 -4.29 -3.58 8.60
N GLU A 16 -4.89 -2.45 8.27
CA GLU A 16 -6.29 -2.30 7.92
C GLU A 16 -6.50 -2.07 6.42
N CYS A 17 -7.57 -2.64 5.89
CA CYS A 17 -8.12 -2.31 4.58
C CYS A 17 -9.60 -2.00 4.74
N ILE A 18 -10.00 -0.77 4.44
CA ILE A 18 -11.38 -0.30 4.69
C ILE A 18 -12.40 -1.09 3.86
N GLN A 19 -12.07 -1.39 2.59
CA GLN A 19 -12.94 -2.14 1.67
C GLN A 19 -12.15 -3.02 0.71
N GLU A 20 -12.10 -4.32 1.01
CA GLU A 20 -11.35 -5.30 0.21
C GLU A 20 -11.95 -5.53 -1.19
N GLU A 21 -13.28 -5.49 -1.31
CA GLU A 21 -13.98 -5.64 -2.59
C GLU A 21 -13.67 -4.48 -3.56
N GLU A 22 -13.59 -3.25 -3.06
CA GLU A 22 -13.21 -2.09 -3.87
C GLU A 22 -11.76 -2.19 -4.34
N LEU A 23 -10.85 -2.66 -3.48
CA LEU A 23 -9.46 -2.91 -3.85
C LEU A 23 -9.35 -3.98 -4.95
N LEU A 24 -10.08 -5.09 -4.83
CA LEU A 24 -10.10 -6.14 -5.85
C LEU A 24 -10.66 -5.62 -7.20
N ASN A 25 -11.73 -4.83 -7.13
CA ASN A 25 -12.32 -4.16 -8.30
C ASN A 25 -11.33 -3.18 -8.95
N LEU A 26 -10.59 -2.40 -8.14
CA LEU A 26 -9.57 -1.47 -8.61
C LEU A 26 -8.44 -2.22 -9.34
N LEU A 27 -7.93 -3.30 -8.76
CA LEU A 27 -6.86 -4.12 -9.33
C LEU A 27 -7.27 -4.84 -10.63
N THR A 28 -8.56 -5.14 -10.78
CA THR A 28 -9.11 -5.75 -11.98
C THR A 28 -9.31 -4.72 -13.11
N LYS A 29 -9.83 -3.52 -12.78
CA LYS A 29 -10.21 -2.51 -13.77
C LYS A 29 -9.07 -1.58 -14.16
N LYS A 30 -8.13 -1.32 -13.26
CA LYS A 30 -7.02 -0.38 -13.46
C LYS A 30 -5.69 -1.15 -13.46
N PRO A 31 -5.07 -1.41 -14.63
CA PRO A 31 -3.85 -2.20 -14.71
C PRO A 31 -2.66 -1.55 -14.00
N GLN A 32 -2.67 -0.22 -13.86
CA GLN A 32 -1.65 0.59 -13.19
C GLN A 32 -2.31 1.51 -12.14
N PRO A 33 -2.63 1.02 -10.94
CA PRO A 33 -3.13 1.85 -9.84
C PRO A 33 -2.04 2.83 -9.37
N ILE A 34 -2.46 3.95 -8.79
CA ILE A 34 -1.55 4.98 -8.26
C ILE A 34 -1.70 4.97 -6.74
N CYS A 35 -0.59 4.87 -6.03
CA CYS A 35 -0.50 4.94 -4.58
C CYS A 35 0.26 6.22 -4.20
N TYR A 36 -0.08 6.81 -3.06
CA TYR A 36 0.55 8.01 -2.55
C TYR A 36 0.65 7.93 -1.04
N ASP A 37 1.83 8.26 -0.51
CA ASP A 37 2.08 8.45 0.92
C ASP A 37 2.54 9.90 1.14
N GLY A 38 1.82 10.62 1.97
CA GLY A 38 1.99 12.05 2.17
C GLY A 38 2.73 12.32 3.47
N PHE A 39 3.90 12.97 3.37
CA PHE A 39 4.69 13.37 4.53
C PHE A 39 4.88 14.89 4.56
N GLU A 40 4.74 15.49 5.74
CA GLU A 40 5.09 16.90 5.97
C GLU A 40 6.59 16.99 6.32
N PRO A 41 7.41 17.74 5.55
CA PRO A 41 8.85 17.76 5.75
C PRO A 41 9.24 18.28 7.14
N SER A 42 9.79 17.38 7.96
CA SER A 42 10.33 17.67 9.29
C SER A 42 11.83 17.96 9.23
N SER A 43 12.36 18.62 10.27
CA SER A 43 13.79 18.90 10.40
C SER A 43 14.67 17.64 10.51
N LYS A 44 14.09 16.51 10.91
CA LYS A 44 14.77 15.21 11.02
C LYS A 44 13.83 14.09 10.53
N PRO A 45 14.34 13.10 9.78
CA PRO A 45 13.55 11.93 9.41
C PRO A 45 13.07 11.19 10.67
N VAL A 46 11.79 10.85 10.72
CA VAL A 46 11.28 9.88 11.69
C VAL A 46 11.67 8.49 11.19
N ILE A 47 12.49 7.77 11.95
CA ILE A 47 12.81 6.37 11.68
C ILE A 47 11.77 5.53 12.42
N ASP A 48 10.92 4.82 11.69
CA ASP A 48 10.04 3.82 12.28
C ASP A 48 10.89 2.60 12.72
N PRO A 49 10.99 2.31 14.03
CA PRO A 49 11.78 1.18 14.53
C PRO A 49 11.18 -0.19 14.18
N ASN A 50 9.92 -0.24 13.74
CA ASN A 50 9.23 -1.48 13.38
C ASN A 50 9.23 -1.73 11.86
N GLN A 51 9.57 -0.72 11.05
CA GLN A 51 9.86 -0.93 9.64
C GLN A 51 11.30 -1.40 9.49
N ASN A 52 11.50 -2.64 9.06
CA ASN A 52 12.78 -3.09 8.52
C ASN A 52 13.12 -2.18 7.33
N GLY A 53 14.00 -1.21 7.61
CA GLY A 53 14.10 0.04 6.88
C GLY A 53 14.17 -0.12 5.36
N TYR A 54 13.17 0.44 4.69
CA TYR A 54 13.26 0.94 3.32
C TYR A 54 12.30 2.12 3.17
N PHE A 55 12.85 3.31 3.31
CA PHE A 55 12.57 4.46 2.46
C PHE A 55 13.92 5.07 2.06
#